data_AF-A0A3M2TDD5-F1
#
_entry.id   AF-A0A3M2TDD5-F1
#
_cell.length_a   1.000
_cell.length_b   1.000
_cell.length_c   1.000
_cell.angle_alpha   90.00
_cell.angle_beta   90.00
_cell.angle_gamma   90.00
#
_symmetry.space_group_name_H-M   'P 1'
#
loop_
_entity.id
_entity.type
_entity.pdbx_description
1 polymer ?
#
loop_
_entity_poly.entity_id
_entity_poly.type
_entity_poly.pdbx_seq_one_letter_code
_entity_poly.pdbx_strand_id
1 'polypeptide(L)' 'MQNGRRKVDLDFYLHRVFRKKSFRPLQREVISAVVEGHDVFLQASTSFGKSLCYQLPAMISHGGWYRYPPN' A
#
# COMPACT_ATOMS: atom_id res chain seq x y z
N MET A 1 -0.01 20.24 18.11
CA MET A 1 0.56 18.90 18.43
C MET A 1 0.79 18.17 17.12
N GLN A 2 2.00 18.25 16.56
CA GLN A 2 2.34 17.61 15.28
C GLN A 2 2.60 16.12 15.55
N ASN A 3 1.59 15.28 15.36
CA ASN A 3 1.75 13.83 15.45
C ASN A 3 2.56 13.42 14.20
N GLY A 4 3.85 13.12 14.38
CA GLY A 4 4.73 12.74 13.29
C GLY A 4 4.24 11.46 12.63
N ARG A 5 3.47 11.59 11.54
CA ARG A 5 3.08 10.46 10.68
C ARG A 5 4.37 9.80 10.20
N ARG A 6 4.67 8.62 10.74
CA ARG A 6 5.76 7.78 10.22
C ARG A 6 5.48 7.55 8.75
N LYS A 7 6.42 7.96 7.90
CA LYS A 7 6.35 7.73 6.46
C LYS A 7 6.41 6.21 6.24
N VAL A 8 5.36 5.65 5.63
CA VAL A 8 5.27 4.21 5.36
C VAL A 8 6.12 3.88 4.14
N ASP A 9 6.99 2.88 4.26
CA ASP A 9 7.77 2.37 3.14
C ASP A 9 6.94 1.37 2.33
N LEU A 10 6.27 1.87 1.28
CA LEU A 10 5.43 1.05 0.41
C LEU A 10 6.21 0.02 -0.40
N ASP A 11 7.46 0.33 -0.76
CA ASP A 11 8.31 -0.56 -1.56
C ASP A 11 8.73 -1.78 -0.73
N PHE A 12 9.00 -1.61 0.57
CA PHE A 12 9.23 -2.72 1.51
C PHE A 12 8.09 -3.75 1.45
N TYR A 13 6.84 -3.31 1.61
CA TYR A 13 5.68 -4.21 1.58
C TYR A 13 5.48 -4.85 0.22
N LEU A 14 5.67 -4.07 -0.85
CA LEU A 14 5.56 -4.57 -2.21
C LEU A 14 6.54 -5.73 -2.48
N HIS A 15 7.79 -5.56 -2.05
CA HIS A 15 8.84 -6.55 -2.25
C HIS A 15 8.70 -7.75 -1.31
N ARG A 16 8.49 -7.51 -0.01
CA ARG A 16 8.50 -8.56 1.01
C ARG A 16 7.23 -9.40 1.01
N VAL A 17 6.07 -8.77 0.84
CA VAL A 17 4.78 -9.46 0.94
C VAL A 17 4.28 -9.91 -0.42
N PHE A 18 4.25 -9.00 -1.38
CA PHE A 18 3.68 -9.27 -2.69
C PHE A 18 4.69 -9.81 -3.71
N ARG A 19 5.98 -9.87 -3.34
CA ARG A 19 7.08 -10.35 -4.20
C ARG A 19 7.12 -9.66 -5.57
N LYS A 20 6.72 -8.39 -5.63
CA LYS A 20 6.74 -7.56 -6.85
C LYS A 20 7.96 -6.65 -6.84
N LYS A 21 8.53 -6.40 -8.03
CA LYS A 21 9.72 -5.54 -8.19
C LYS A 21 9.41 -4.05 -8.28
N SER A 22 8.22 -3.71 -8.74
CA SER A 22 7.81 -2.31 -8.90
C SER A 22 6.29 -2.22 -8.98
N PHE A 23 5.77 -1.05 -8.65
CA PHE A 23 4.39 -0.70 -8.91
C PHE A 23 4.14 -0.59 -10.41
N ARG A 24 2.96 -0.97 -10.86
CA ARG A 24 2.46 -0.57 -12.17
C ARG A 24 2.10 0.92 -12.15
N PRO A 25 1.94 1.58 -13.32
CA PRO A 25 1.52 2.97 -13.38
C PRO A 25 0.31 3.26 -12.48
N LEU A 26 0.32 4.41 -11.83
CA LEU A 26 -0.70 4.91 -10.90
C LEU A 26 -0.95 4.09 -9.61
N GLN A 27 -0.48 2.84 -9.49
CA GLN A 27 -0.70 2.04 -8.28
C GLN A 27 -0.08 2.69 -7.04
N ARG A 28 1.16 3.21 -7.15
CA ARG A 28 1.85 3.87 -6.04
C ARG A 28 1.08 5.09 -5.55
N GLU A 29 0.57 5.91 -6.47
CA GLU A 29 -0.15 7.13 -6.16
C GLU A 29 -1.48 6.84 -5.47
N VAL A 30 -2.26 5.91 -6.01
CA VAL A 30 -3.51 5.43 -5.40
C VAL A 30 -3.27 4.90 -3.99
N ILE A 31 -2.26 4.04 -3.81
CA ILE A 31 -1.93 3.45 -2.51
C ILE A 31 -1.46 4.53 -1.51
N SER A 32 -0.63 5.49 -1.94
CA SER A 32 -0.17 6.58 -1.09
C SER A 32 -1.35 7.41 -0.60
N ALA A 33 -2.26 7.79 -1.51
CA ALA A 33 -3.44 8.56 -1.18
C ALA A 33 -4.32 7.84 -0.12
N VAL A 34 -4.55 6.53 -0.30
CA VAL A 34 -5.32 5.74 0.68
C VAL A 34 -4.59 5.67 2.04
N VAL A 35 -3.28 5.45 2.05
CA VAL A 35 -2.47 5.37 3.28
C VAL A 35 -2.41 6.73 4.00
N GLU A 36 -2.47 7.84 3.26
CA GLU A 36 -2.55 9.20 3.80
C GLU A 36 -3.95 9.55 4.34
N GLY A 37 -4.94 8.69 4.11
CA GLY A 37 -6.32 8.82 4.58
C GLY A 37 -7.23 9.59 3.62
N HIS A 38 -6.88 9.68 2.33
CA HIS A 38 -7.74 10.27 1.32
C HIS A 38 -8.75 9.25 0.76
N ASP A 39 -9.95 9.72 0.43
CA ASP A 39 -10.94 8.95 -0.32
C ASP A 39 -10.51 8.83 -1.78
N VAL A 40 -10.47 7.60 -2.30
CA VAL A 40 -10.01 7.31 -3.67
C VAL A 40 -11.06 6.52 -4.43
N PHE A 41 -11.47 7.04 -5.59
CA PHE A 41 -12.28 6.32 -6.58
C PHE A 41 -11.39 5.78 -7.69
N LEU A 42 -11.25 4.45 -7.77
CA LEU A 42 -10.41 3.78 -8.78
C LEU A 42 -11.25 3.09 -9.85
N GLN A 43 -11.30 3.67 -11.04
CA GLN A 43 -11.83 3.04 -12.24
C GLN A 43 -10.68 2.57 -13.15
N ALA A 44 -10.51 1.26 -13.29
CA ALA A 44 -9.44 0.69 -14.12
C ALA A 44 -9.83 -0.64 -14.75
N SER A 45 -9.14 -1.04 -15.82
CA SER A 45 -9.40 -2.28 -16.57
C SER A 45 -9.13 -3.56 -15.76
N THR A 46 -9.70 -4.69 -16.20
CA THR A 46 -9.48 -6.05 -15.68
C THR A 46 -8.07 -6.59 -16.01
N SER A 47 -7.03 -5.82 -15.69
CA SER A 47 -5.62 -6.23 -15.68
C SER A 47 -4.72 -5.18 -15.03
N PHE A 48 -5.27 -4.01 -14.67
CA PHE A 48 -4.54 -2.95 -13.98
C PHE A 48 -3.86 -3.40 -12.67
N GLY A 49 -4.36 -4.48 -12.05
CA GLY A 49 -3.88 -4.94 -10.75
C GLY A 49 -4.52 -4.17 -9.60
N LYS A 50 -5.82 -3.84 -9.73
CA LYS A 50 -6.62 -3.14 -8.72
C LYS A 50 -6.54 -3.80 -7.34
N SER A 51 -6.47 -5.13 -7.27
CA SER A 51 -6.38 -5.86 -5.99
C SER A 51 -5.25 -5.36 -5.09
N LEU A 52 -4.08 -5.05 -5.65
CA LEU A 52 -2.94 -4.52 -4.89
C LEU A 52 -3.27 -3.15 -4.25
N CYS A 53 -4.06 -2.33 -4.94
CA CYS A 53 -4.47 -1.01 -4.49
C CYS A 53 -5.40 -1.05 -3.26
N TYR A 54 -6.03 -2.19 -2.99
CA TYR A 54 -6.83 -2.41 -1.79
C TYR A 54 -6.07 -3.21 -0.72
N GLN A 55 -5.35 -4.25 -1.14
CA GLN A 55 -4.68 -5.19 -0.23
C GLN A 55 -3.51 -4.55 0.52
N LEU A 56 -2.65 -3.78 -0.18
CA LEU A 56 -1.46 -3.21 0.44
C LEU A 56 -1.83 -2.16 1.52
N PRO A 57 -2.75 -1.20 1.27
CA PRO A 57 -3.21 -0.29 2.31
C PRO A 57 -3.90 -0.97 3.50
N ALA A 58 -4.69 -2.02 3.25
CA ALA A 58 -5.34 -2.78 4.33
C ALA A 58 -4.32 -3.42 5.28
N MET A 59 -3.25 -4.02 4.73
CA MET A 59 -2.19 -4.61 5.55
C MET A 59 -1.44 -3.57 6.40
N ILE A 60 -1.20 -2.36 5.86
CA ILE A 60 -0.58 -1.26 6.60
C ILE A 60 -1.50 -0.81 7.73
N SER A 61 -2.80 -0.60 7.44
CA SER A 61 -3.78 -0.09 8.40
C SER A 61 -4.00 -1.03 9.57
N HIS A 62 -3.95 -2.34 9.35
CA HIS A 62 -4.12 -3.33 10.42
C HIS A 62 -2.85 -3.58 11.27
N GLY A 63 -1.72 -2.93 10.96
CA GLY A 63 -0.46 -3.11 11.70
C GLY A 63 0.11 -4.54 11.67
N GLY A 64 -0.50 -5.45 10.91
CA GLY A 64 -0.29 -6.90 11.03
C GLY A 64 1.13 -7.35 10.70
N TRP A 65 1.81 -6.66 9.79
CA TRP A 65 3.18 -7.00 9.39
C TRP A 65 4.24 -6.54 10.38
N TYR A 66 4.09 -5.39 11.04
CA TYR A 66 5.01 -4.98 12.11
C TYR A 66 4.92 -5.89 13.33
N ARG A 67 3.80 -6.60 13.49
CA ARG A 67 3.60 -7.56 14.58
C ARG A 67 4.18 -8.94 14.30
N TYR A 68 4.50 -9.27 13.05
CA TYR A 68 5.06 -10.56 12.64
C TYR A 68 6.12 -10.38 11.55
N PRO A 69 7.33 -9.88 11.87
CA PRO A 69 8.43 -9.94 10.92
C PRO A 69 8.75 -11.42 10.61
N PRO A 70 8.83 -11.83 9.34
CA PRO A 70 9.30 -13.17 9.01
C PRO A 70 10.78 -13.30 9.39
N ASN A 71 11.09 -14.41 10.05
CA ASN A 71 12.42 -14.83 10.48
C ASN A 71 13.48 -14.72 9.38
#